data_AF-X0T0Z0-F1
#
_entry.id   AF-X0T0Z0-F1
#
_cell.length_a   1.000
_cell.length_b   1.000
_cell.length_c   1.000
_cell.angle_alpha   90.00
_cell.angle_beta   90.00
_cell.angle_gamma   90.00
#
_symmetry.space_group_name_H-M   'P 1'
#
loop_
_entity.id
_entity.type
_entity.pdbx_description
1 polymer ?
#
loop_
_entity_poly.entity_id
_entity_poly.type
_entity_poly.pdbx_seq_one_letter_code
_entity_poly.pdbx_strand_id
1 'polypeptide(L)'
;MYEDKELQEYRDLLKTPDHFEEGFNWKTILGAIFIGFLMMPGSMYLQLVIGTGIGPAARWVTIILFAEIAKRSYTELKQQEIFLLYYMAGAALSSPFQGFLWNQYLVQSDAARMLGVAEFIPTWIAPAQESGSLIARTFFHRDWLIPILFLVGSQIIQR
;
A
#
# COMPACT_ATOMS: atom_id res chain seq x y z
N MET A 1 -26.83 27.10 34.35
CA MET A 1 -25.81 26.16 33.86
C MET A 1 -24.49 26.61 34.43
N TYR A 2 -23.89 25.82 35.32
CA TYR A 2 -22.57 26.08 35.88
C TYR A 2 -21.56 25.64 34.80
N GLU A 3 -20.77 26.55 34.25
CA GLU A 3 -19.69 26.17 33.35
C GLU A 3 -18.59 25.51 34.18
N ASP A 4 -18.39 24.23 33.94
CA ASP A 4 -17.42 23.41 34.66
C ASP A 4 -16.01 23.74 34.16
N LYS A 5 -15.16 24.24 35.06
CA LYS A 5 -13.83 24.76 34.73
C LYS A 5 -12.90 23.68 34.17
N GLU A 6 -13.05 22.44 34.62
CA GLU A 6 -12.25 21.32 34.11
C GLU A 6 -12.62 21.01 32.66
N LEU A 7 -13.92 21.05 32.31
CA LEU A 7 -14.38 20.86 30.94
C LEU A 7 -13.93 21.98 29.99
N GLN A 8 -13.82 23.21 30.47
CA GLN A 8 -13.26 24.33 29.69
C GLN A 8 -11.75 24.15 29.47
N GLU A 9 -11.00 23.74 30.48
CA GLU A 9 -9.57 23.44 30.35
C GLU A 9 -9.34 22.35 29.30
N TYR A 10 -10.12 21.26 29.33
CA TYR A 10 -10.05 20.22 28.30
C TYR A 10 -10.45 20.70 26.89
N ARG A 11 -11.39 21.64 26.77
CA ARG A 11 -11.77 22.25 25.47
C ARG A 11 -10.67 23.17 24.93
N ASP A 12 -10.02 23.93 25.81
CA ASP A 12 -9.00 24.91 25.43
C ASP A 12 -7.64 24.29 25.10
N LEU A 13 -7.39 23.05 25.54
CA LEU A 13 -6.23 22.26 25.13
C LEU A 13 -6.21 21.96 23.61
N LEU A 14 -7.38 21.93 22.95
CA LEU A 14 -7.51 21.67 21.52
C LEU A 14 -8.25 22.83 20.84
N LYS A 15 -7.57 23.98 20.72
CA LYS A 15 -8.07 25.09 19.92
C LYS A 15 -8.27 24.63 18.48
N THR A 16 -9.48 24.82 17.97
CA THR A 16 -9.80 24.57 16.56
C THR A 16 -8.91 25.45 15.69
N PRO A 17 -8.22 24.90 14.69
CA PRO A 17 -7.36 25.69 13.82
C PRO A 17 -8.19 26.73 13.07
N ASP A 18 -7.74 27.98 13.08
CA ASP A 18 -8.45 29.08 12.42
C ASP A 18 -8.38 28.97 10.89
N HIS A 19 -7.36 28.30 10.34
CA HIS A 19 -7.15 28.10 8.90
C HIS A 19 -6.66 26.69 8.60
N PHE A 20 -7.17 26.12 7.51
CA PHE A 20 -6.69 24.86 6.93
C PHE A 20 -5.80 25.18 5.73
N GLU A 21 -4.54 24.76 5.78
CA GLU A 21 -3.62 24.85 4.65
C GLU A 21 -3.84 23.68 3.69
N GLU A 22 -3.76 23.95 2.39
CA GLU A 22 -3.85 22.91 1.37
C GLU A 22 -2.50 22.18 1.21
N GLY A 23 -2.53 20.86 1.38
CA GLY A 23 -1.36 20.01 1.14
C GLY A 23 -1.28 19.45 -0.28
N PHE A 24 -2.39 19.45 -1.04
CA PHE A 24 -2.43 18.84 -2.36
C PHE A 24 -1.83 19.78 -3.40
N ASN A 25 -0.63 19.45 -3.86
CA ASN A 25 0.09 20.25 -4.85
C ASN A 25 1.05 19.39 -5.68
N TRP A 26 1.84 20.05 -6.54
CA TRP A 26 2.78 19.36 -7.43
C TRP A 26 3.80 18.48 -6.70
N LYS A 27 4.26 18.85 -5.50
CA LYS A 27 5.18 18.02 -4.71
C LYS A 27 4.51 16.71 -4.28
N THR A 28 3.24 16.78 -3.87
CA THR A 28 2.47 15.58 -3.51
C THR A 28 2.16 14.70 -4.72
N ILE A 29 1.93 15.28 -5.90
CA ILE A 29 1.73 14.53 -7.16
C ILE A 29 3.01 13.77 -7.52
N LEU A 30 4.17 14.43 -7.47
CA LEU A 30 5.47 13.78 -7.68
C LEU A 30 5.72 12.66 -6.66
N GLY A 31 5.33 12.89 -5.41
CA GLY A 31 5.37 11.87 -4.36
C GLY A 31 4.47 10.67 -4.64
N ALA A 32 3.24 10.88 -5.12
CA ALA A 32 2.35 9.81 -5.50
C ALA A 32 2.92 8.96 -6.65
N ILE A 33 3.53 9.59 -7.65
CA ILE A 33 4.21 8.89 -8.76
C ILE A 33 5.37 8.06 -8.21
N PHE A 34 6.21 8.62 -7.34
CA PHE A 34 7.32 7.90 -6.71
C PHE A 34 6.83 6.69 -5.91
N ILE A 35 5.76 6.85 -5.13
CA ILE A 35 5.16 5.75 -4.36
C ILE A 35 4.68 4.65 -5.30
N GLY A 36 3.94 5.00 -6.37
CA GLY A 36 3.34 4.04 -7.29
C GLY A 36 4.36 3.29 -8.15
N PHE A 37 5.37 3.99 -8.68
CA PHE A 37 6.32 3.39 -9.63
C PHE A 37 7.59 2.84 -8.99
N LEU A 38 7.99 3.33 -7.82
CA LEU A 38 9.22 2.89 -7.16
C LEU A 38 8.95 2.12 -5.88
N MET A 39 8.20 2.71 -4.94
CA MET A 39 7.98 2.10 -3.64
C MET A 39 7.13 0.84 -3.72
N MET A 40 6.01 0.87 -4.45
CA MET A 40 5.15 -0.30 -4.58
C MET A 40 5.88 -1.48 -5.23
N PRO A 41 6.45 -1.39 -6.45
CA PRO A 41 7.16 -2.51 -7.07
C PRO A 41 8.37 -2.97 -6.25
N GLY A 42 9.12 -2.03 -5.65
CA GLY A 42 10.26 -2.38 -4.80
C GLY A 42 9.85 -3.14 -3.54
N SER A 43 8.78 -2.71 -2.87
CA SER A 43 8.26 -3.40 -1.68
C SER A 43 7.72 -4.79 -2.00
N MET A 44 7.03 -4.94 -3.13
CA MET A 44 6.51 -6.22 -3.61
C MET A 44 7.67 -7.17 -3.92
N TYR A 45 8.71 -6.70 -4.63
CA TYR A 45 9.87 -7.53 -4.94
C TYR A 45 10.56 -8.06 -3.68
N LEU A 46 10.83 -7.17 -2.71
CA LEU A 46 11.47 -7.58 -1.46
C LEU A 46 10.60 -8.56 -0.68
N GLN A 47 9.28 -8.38 -0.70
CA GLN A 47 8.36 -9.35 -0.11
C GLN A 47 8.43 -10.72 -0.78
N LEU A 48 8.51 -10.79 -2.11
CA LEU A 48 8.61 -12.07 -2.84
C LEU A 48 9.94 -12.79 -2.57
N VAL A 49 11.05 -12.05 -2.53
CA VAL A 49 12.42 -12.62 -2.46
C VAL A 49 12.86 -12.90 -1.02
N ILE A 50 12.59 -11.98 -0.10
CA ILE A 50 13.06 -12.02 1.29
C ILE A 50 11.95 -12.54 2.22
N GLY A 51 10.71 -12.70 1.71
CA GLY A 51 9.55 -13.12 2.51
C GLY A 51 9.03 -12.04 3.46
N THR A 52 9.68 -10.88 3.52
CA THR A 52 9.29 -9.75 4.37
C THR A 52 9.22 -8.48 3.54
N GLY A 53 8.13 -7.71 3.71
CA GLY A 53 8.02 -6.38 3.11
C GLY A 53 8.77 -5.34 3.93
N ILE A 54 8.94 -4.15 3.35
CA ILE A 54 9.59 -2.98 4.00
C ILE A 54 8.71 -2.41 5.14
N GLY A 55 7.49 -2.92 5.33
CA GLY A 55 6.64 -2.65 6.47
C GLY A 55 6.31 -1.16 6.70
N PRO A 56 5.98 -0.77 7.94
CA PRO A 56 5.72 0.63 8.30
C PRO A 56 6.88 1.59 8.01
N ALA A 57 8.12 1.08 7.99
CA ALA A 57 9.33 1.88 7.78
C ALA A 57 9.38 2.50 6.37
N ALA A 58 8.83 1.82 5.36
CA ALA A 58 8.79 2.31 3.98
C ALA A 58 8.15 3.70 3.85
N ARG A 59 7.08 3.94 4.64
CA ARG A 59 6.38 5.23 4.67
C ARG A 59 7.30 6.35 5.13
N TRP A 60 8.04 6.11 6.22
CA TRP A 60 8.97 7.08 6.78
C TRP A 60 10.18 7.31 5.88
N VAL A 61 10.72 6.26 5.26
CA VAL A 61 11.81 6.39 4.30
C VAL A 61 11.40 7.29 3.13
N THR A 62 10.18 7.13 2.61
CA THR A 62 9.65 7.98 1.54
C THR A 62 9.60 9.45 1.99
N ILE A 63 9.07 9.72 3.18
CA ILE A 63 8.96 11.09 3.70
C ILE A 63 10.33 11.71 3.92
N ILE A 64 11.27 10.97 4.51
CA ILE A 64 12.63 11.43 4.75
C ILE A 64 13.33 11.76 3.43
N LEU A 65 13.17 10.90 2.42
CA LEU A 65 13.75 11.14 1.09
C LEU A 65 13.17 12.40 0.44
N PHE A 66 11.86 12.63 0.52
CA PHE A 66 11.22 13.84 -0.01
C PHE A 66 11.61 15.09 0.77
N ALA A 67 11.71 15.01 2.09
CA ALA A 67 12.18 16.11 2.93
C ALA A 67 13.64 16.48 2.58
N GLU A 68 14.49 15.48 2.33
CA GLU A 68 15.88 15.68 1.95
C GLU A 68 16.00 16.28 0.53
N ILE A 69 15.19 15.84 -0.42
CA ILE A 69 15.12 16.44 -1.77
C ILE A 69 14.63 17.89 -1.71
N ALA A 70 13.59 18.15 -0.92
CA ALA A 70 13.07 19.50 -0.74
C ALA A 70 14.15 20.43 -0.18
N LYS A 71 14.82 19.99 0.89
CA LYS A 71 15.94 20.71 1.52
C LYS A 71 17.07 21.02 0.53
N ARG A 72 17.45 20.05 -0.32
CA ARG A 72 18.48 20.24 -1.36
C ARG A 72 18.04 21.16 -2.49
N SER A 73 16.75 21.25 -2.73
CA SER A 73 16.16 22.13 -3.73
C SER A 73 15.89 23.55 -3.20
N TYR A 74 16.34 23.86 -1.97
CA TYR A 74 16.02 25.10 -1.25
C TYR A 74 14.51 25.35 -1.11
N THR A 75 13.75 24.27 -0.96
CA THR A 75 12.30 24.29 -0.73
C THR A 75 11.96 23.59 0.58
N GLU A 76 10.81 23.91 1.16
CA GLU A 76 10.33 23.27 2.39
C GLU A 76 9.15 22.33 2.09
N LEU A 77 9.03 21.26 2.88
CA LEU A 77 7.84 20.40 2.88
C LEU A 77 6.90 20.84 4.01
N LYS A 78 5.69 21.28 3.67
CA LYS A 78 4.66 21.64 4.66
C LYS A 78 4.18 20.38 5.40
N GLN A 79 3.70 20.55 6.63
CA GLN A 79 3.15 19.44 7.42
C GLN A 79 1.99 18.73 6.70
N GLN A 80 1.17 19.47 5.94
CA GLN A 80 0.04 18.95 5.17
C GLN A 80 0.51 18.12 3.97
N GLU A 81 1.60 18.52 3.31
CA GLU A 81 2.23 17.73 2.24
C GLU A 81 2.79 16.42 2.82
N ILE A 82 3.47 16.48 3.97
CA ILE A 82 3.99 15.30 4.68
C ILE A 82 2.85 14.35 5.06
N PHE A 83 1.77 14.89 5.62
CA PHE A 83 0.60 14.12 6.01
C PHE A 83 -0.01 13.39 4.80
N LEU A 84 -0.24 14.09 3.69
CA LEU A 84 -0.75 13.47 2.47
C LEU A 84 0.18 12.36 1.96
N LEU A 85 1.49 12.62 1.89
CA LEU A 85 2.47 11.61 1.48
C LEU A 85 2.45 10.38 2.39
N TYR A 86 2.37 10.58 3.71
CA TYR A 86 2.32 9.50 4.69
C TYR A 86 1.09 8.60 4.49
N TYR A 87 -0.10 9.20 4.37
CA TYR A 87 -1.34 8.46 4.21
C TYR A 87 -1.45 7.81 2.83
N MET A 88 -1.02 8.49 1.77
CA MET A 88 -0.96 7.90 0.43
C MET A 88 0.00 6.70 0.40
N ALA A 89 1.20 6.83 0.97
CA ALA A 89 2.15 5.73 1.05
C ALA A 89 1.57 4.56 1.86
N GLY A 90 0.88 4.85 2.97
CA GLY A 90 0.19 3.83 3.75
C GLY A 90 -0.91 3.12 2.98
N ALA A 91 -1.81 3.86 2.35
CA ALA A 91 -2.91 3.31 1.57
C ALA A 91 -2.41 2.46 0.38
N ALA A 92 -1.35 2.92 -0.30
CA ALA A 92 -0.73 2.20 -1.41
C ALA A 92 -0.13 0.87 -0.93
N LEU A 93 0.62 0.89 0.17
CA LEU A 93 1.27 -0.31 0.73
C LEU A 93 0.27 -1.30 1.36
N SER A 94 -0.88 -0.82 1.83
CA SER A 94 -1.97 -1.67 2.35
C SER A 94 -2.92 -2.17 1.26
N SER A 95 -2.55 -2.05 -0.01
CA SER A 95 -3.43 -2.41 -1.13
C SER A 95 -3.90 -3.87 -1.03
N PRO A 96 -5.22 -4.14 -1.11
CA PRO A 96 -5.77 -5.48 -0.97
C PRO A 96 -5.28 -6.45 -2.05
N PHE A 97 -4.70 -5.93 -3.14
CA PHE A 97 -4.18 -6.71 -4.26
C PHE A 97 -2.76 -7.29 -4.02
N GLN A 98 -2.11 -6.98 -2.90
CA GLN A 98 -0.74 -7.42 -2.60
C GLN A 98 -0.59 -8.96 -2.59
N GLY A 99 -1.65 -9.69 -2.23
CA GLY A 99 -1.62 -11.15 -2.12
C GLY A 99 -1.61 -11.92 -3.44
N PHE A 100 -2.16 -11.36 -4.52
CA PHE A 100 -2.31 -12.10 -5.78
C PHE A 100 -0.97 -12.44 -6.43
N LEU A 101 -0.03 -11.48 -6.41
CA LEU A 101 1.29 -11.72 -6.98
C LEU A 101 2.08 -12.76 -6.18
N TRP A 102 1.93 -12.76 -4.85
CA TRP A 102 2.53 -13.77 -3.98
C TRP A 102 1.95 -15.16 -4.26
N ASN A 103 0.63 -15.30 -4.34
CA ASN A 103 0.00 -16.59 -4.65
C ASN A 103 0.48 -17.12 -6.01
N GLN A 104 0.62 -16.24 -7.01
CA GLN A 104 1.14 -16.64 -8.31
C GLN A 104 2.61 -17.05 -8.25
N TYR A 105 3.42 -16.30 -7.50
CA TYR A 105 4.82 -16.63 -7.28
C TYR A 105 4.96 -17.99 -6.61
N LEU A 106 4.14 -18.30 -5.60
CA LEU A 106 4.13 -19.59 -4.92
C LEU A 106 3.86 -20.74 -5.90
N VAL A 107 2.83 -20.61 -6.74
CA VAL A 107 2.48 -21.62 -7.76
C VAL A 107 3.64 -21.85 -8.74
N GLN A 108 4.39 -20.82 -9.10
CA GLN A 108 5.50 -20.90 -10.06
C GLN A 108 6.87 -21.22 -9.43
N SER A 109 6.96 -21.16 -8.10
CA SER A 109 8.22 -21.31 -7.37
C SER A 109 8.84 -22.69 -7.56
N ASP A 110 10.17 -22.74 -7.60
CA ASP A 110 10.90 -24.01 -7.68
C ASP A 110 10.66 -24.88 -6.45
N ALA A 111 10.51 -24.28 -5.28
CA ALA A 111 10.18 -24.99 -4.05
C ALA A 111 8.84 -25.74 -4.16
N ALA A 112 7.78 -25.09 -4.66
CA ALA A 112 6.47 -25.73 -4.83
C ALA A 112 6.51 -26.85 -5.87
N ARG A 113 7.31 -26.70 -6.94
CA ARG A 113 7.51 -27.74 -7.96
C ARG A 113 8.30 -28.92 -7.43
N MET A 114 9.41 -28.68 -6.75
CA MET A 114 10.27 -29.74 -6.18
C MET A 114 9.55 -30.56 -5.12
N LEU A 115 8.66 -29.94 -4.34
CA LEU A 115 7.85 -30.62 -3.34
C LEU A 115 6.60 -31.30 -3.94
N GLY A 116 6.35 -31.16 -5.24
CA GLY A 116 5.17 -31.72 -5.91
C GLY A 116 3.85 -31.11 -5.45
N VAL A 117 3.88 -29.98 -4.72
CA VAL A 117 2.68 -29.35 -4.15
C VAL A 117 2.01 -28.38 -5.12
N ALA A 118 2.74 -27.93 -6.15
CA ALA A 118 2.25 -26.92 -7.11
C ALA A 118 0.94 -27.33 -7.80
N GLU A 119 0.76 -28.62 -8.12
CA GLU A 119 -0.44 -29.15 -8.78
C GLU A 119 -1.67 -29.24 -7.86
N PHE A 120 -1.43 -29.29 -6.55
CA PHE A 120 -2.50 -29.36 -5.55
C PHE A 120 -3.03 -27.98 -5.15
N ILE A 121 -2.41 -26.88 -5.63
CA ILE A 121 -2.87 -25.53 -5.34
C ILE A 121 -4.14 -25.26 -6.15
N PRO A 122 -5.29 -25.00 -5.50
CA PRO A 122 -6.53 -24.78 -6.20
C PRO A 122 -6.55 -23.50 -7.04
N THR A 123 -7.30 -23.52 -8.14
CA THR A 123 -7.44 -22.39 -9.07
C THR A 123 -8.13 -21.16 -8.47
N TRP A 124 -8.85 -21.31 -7.35
CA TRP A 124 -9.44 -20.19 -6.62
C TRP A 124 -8.42 -19.40 -5.78
N ILE A 125 -7.22 -19.94 -5.54
CA ILE A 125 -6.11 -19.24 -4.87
C ILE A 125 -5.28 -18.45 -5.89
N ALA A 126 -4.92 -19.10 -7.00
CA ALA A 126 -4.15 -18.53 -8.10
C ALA A 126 -4.40 -19.32 -9.41
N PRO A 127 -4.34 -18.66 -10.58
CA PRO A 127 -4.36 -19.33 -11.86
C PRO A 127 -3.22 -20.36 -12.03
N ALA A 128 -3.53 -21.47 -12.70
CA ALA A 128 -2.55 -22.51 -13.01
C ALA A 128 -1.38 -21.98 -13.86
N GLN A 129 -0.23 -22.67 -13.82
CA GLN A 129 0.97 -22.27 -14.57
C GLN A 129 0.75 -22.20 -16.10
N GLU A 130 -0.15 -23.03 -16.63
CA GLU A 130 -0.51 -23.08 -18.05
C GLU A 130 -1.63 -22.08 -18.43
N SER A 131 -2.04 -21.22 -17.49
CA SER A 131 -3.11 -20.25 -17.70
C SER A 131 -2.73 -19.17 -18.71
N GLY A 132 -3.65 -18.85 -19.63
CA GLY A 132 -3.47 -17.75 -20.60
C GLY A 132 -3.27 -16.37 -19.94
N SER A 133 -3.74 -16.21 -18.69
CA SER A 133 -3.54 -14.99 -17.91
C SER A 133 -2.07 -14.65 -17.68
N LEU A 134 -1.21 -15.66 -17.60
CA LEU A 134 0.23 -15.49 -17.36
C LEU A 134 0.96 -14.97 -18.60
N ILE A 135 0.53 -15.45 -19.76
CA ILE A 135 1.04 -14.98 -21.06
C ILE A 135 0.65 -13.52 -21.25
N ALA A 136 -0.60 -13.17 -20.95
CA ALA A 136 -1.13 -11.82 -21.09
C ALA A 136 -0.62 -10.83 -20.03
N ARG A 137 0.05 -11.31 -18.96
CA ARG A 137 0.60 -10.51 -17.84
C ARG A 137 -0.41 -9.50 -17.27
N THR A 138 -1.66 -9.92 -17.17
CA THR A 138 -2.77 -9.05 -16.74
C THR A 138 -3.62 -9.73 -15.69
N PHE A 139 -4.09 -8.95 -14.72
CA PHE A 139 -5.12 -9.37 -13.76
C PHE A 139 -6.53 -9.29 -14.35
N PHE A 140 -6.70 -8.61 -15.49
CA PHE A 140 -7.98 -8.52 -16.21
C PHE A 140 -8.20 -9.72 -17.13
N HIS A 141 -8.03 -10.93 -16.59
CA HIS A 141 -8.29 -12.18 -17.30
C HIS A 141 -9.35 -13.00 -16.57
N ARG A 142 -10.08 -13.85 -17.28
CA ARG A 142 -11.16 -14.67 -16.69
C ARG A 142 -10.65 -15.58 -15.58
N ASP A 143 -9.42 -16.08 -15.71
CA ASP A 143 -8.81 -16.96 -14.71
C ASP A 143 -8.58 -16.28 -13.35
N TRP A 144 -8.47 -14.95 -13.34
CA TRP A 144 -8.35 -14.16 -12.12
C TRP A 144 -9.70 -13.81 -11.48
N LEU A 145 -10.83 -14.02 -12.17
CA LEU A 145 -12.15 -13.67 -11.63
C LEU A 145 -12.46 -14.40 -10.33
N ILE A 146 -12.16 -15.70 -10.25
CA ILE A 146 -12.46 -16.51 -9.07
C ILE A 146 -11.60 -16.05 -7.87
N PRO A 147 -10.26 -15.93 -7.96
CA PRO A 147 -9.45 -15.36 -6.88
C PRO A 147 -9.88 -13.94 -6.46
N ILE A 148 -10.21 -13.08 -7.42
CA ILE A 148 -10.65 -11.70 -7.14
C ILE A 148 -11.98 -11.69 -6.38
N LEU A 149 -12.97 -12.47 -6.83
CA LEU A 149 -14.26 -12.57 -6.15
C LEU A 149 -14.11 -13.15 -4.74
N PHE A 150 -13.23 -14.12 -4.54
CA PHE A 150 -12.97 -14.69 -3.22
C PHE A 150 -12.34 -13.66 -2.28
N LEU A 151 -11.32 -12.93 -2.73
CA LEU A 151 -10.72 -11.84 -1.97
C LEU A 151 -11.78 -10.79 -1.60
N VAL A 152 -12.51 -10.27 -2.57
CA VAL A 152 -13.55 -9.25 -2.33
C VAL A 152 -14.62 -9.77 -1.37
N GLY A 153 -15.08 -11.02 -1.54
CA GLY A 153 -16.02 -11.67 -0.64
C GLY A 153 -15.50 -11.75 0.79
N SER A 154 -14.23 -12.16 0.98
CA SER A 154 -13.60 -12.17 2.31
C SER A 154 -13.49 -10.78 2.94
N GLN A 155 -13.20 -9.74 2.15
CA GLN A 155 -13.11 -8.37 2.64
C GLN A 155 -14.48 -7.83 3.10
N ILE A 156 -15.56 -8.25 2.44
CA ILE A 156 -16.93 -7.91 2.84
C ILE A 156 -17.30 -8.60 4.15
N ILE A 157 -16.93 -9.88 4.31
CA ILE A 157 -17.23 -10.66 5.53
C ILE A 157 -16.43 -10.16 6.74
N GLN A 158 -15.21 -9.67 6.54
CA GLN A 158 -14.34 -9.17 7.61
C GLN A 158 -14.72 -7.78 8.13
N ARG A 159 -15.64 -7.06 7.46
CA ARG A 159 -16.17 -5.77 7.91
C ARG A 159 -17.35 -5.94 8.86
#